data_AF-A0A8J5CTC1-F1
#
_entry.id   AF-A0A8J5CTC1-F1
#
_cell.length_a   1.000
_cell.length_b   1.000
_cell.length_c   1.000
_cell.angle_alpha   90.00
_cell.angle_beta   90.00
_cell.angle_gamma   90.00
#
_symmetry.space_group_name_H-M   'P 1'
#
loop_
_entity.id
_entity.type
_entity.pdbx_description
1 polymer ?
#
loop_
_entity_poly.entity_id
_entity_poly.type
_entity_poly.pdbx_seq_one_letter_code
_entity_poly.pdbx_strand_id
1 'polypeptide(L)'
;MAATIQHITYNEFLPMVLGKDMMQKHSIILEKRGYFGGYDPKMDPSMSDDFVTSAFRFGHSLLPHVIERWSPASKHIASQRLSQMLRKPYDLYKAGWCDQYLMGLINQVAQAMDDAITQEVTNHLFQEPNKRFGMDLAAINMQRGREHGVNSYNAYREFCGYPRARHFDDLLGVMSNRSVARYRDIYRHPDDIDLWSGGVSERPLPGSMIGPTFSCLIGLQFKELRYGDRFWYENSGYPSQFTPDQLEELRKIKLSRVICDNSDDIKTIQIYAMVLPDHEIKEQAHATVECGTESRKQCELDGDVDEELEKNLHSWTQLDVQDNVPLSPDMFPMEHRQIWVDLFIRYNTPVPSSAAVERLFSMGSDVMRPKRSSLTAKNFEKLVFLKGNMNLHKGRWELEDSDEED
;
A
#
# COMPACT_ATOMS: atom_id res chain seq x y z
N MET A 1 12.50 2.86 1.01
CA MET A 1 11.20 2.67 0.31
C MET A 1 10.45 1.44 0.79
N ALA A 2 11.02 0.23 0.74
CA ALA A 2 10.32 -0.98 1.22
C ALA A 2 9.84 -0.87 2.68
N ALA A 3 10.70 -0.37 3.58
CA ALA A 3 10.34 -0.09 4.97
C ALA A 3 9.18 0.89 5.12
N THR A 4 9.11 1.91 4.26
CA THR A 4 7.99 2.87 4.24
C THR A 4 6.67 2.21 3.86
N ILE A 5 6.69 1.32 2.87
CA ILE A 5 5.50 0.55 2.46
C ILE A 5 5.07 -0.37 3.61
N GLN A 6 6.00 -1.15 4.17
CA GLN A 6 5.73 -2.01 5.33
C GLN A 6 5.13 -1.20 6.49
N HIS A 7 5.72 -0.06 6.81
CA HIS A 7 5.24 0.82 7.88
C HIS A 7 3.82 1.33 7.61
N ILE A 8 3.57 1.96 6.46
CA ILE A 8 2.24 2.50 6.11
C ILE A 8 1.19 1.39 6.06
N THR A 9 1.52 0.22 5.49
CA THR A 9 0.60 -0.91 5.41
C THR A 9 0.16 -1.36 6.81
N TYR A 10 1.08 -1.57 7.75
CA TYR A 10 0.73 -2.07 9.08
C TYR A 10 0.27 -0.98 10.06
N ASN A 11 0.67 0.28 9.85
CA ASN A 11 0.33 1.41 10.71
C ASN A 11 -0.99 2.10 10.32
N GLU A 12 -1.30 2.17 9.03
CA GLU A 12 -2.46 2.92 8.51
C GLU A 12 -3.48 1.99 7.86
N PHE A 13 -3.08 1.17 6.90
CA PHE A 13 -4.01 0.36 6.09
C PHE A 13 -4.66 -0.77 6.89
N LEU A 14 -3.86 -1.66 7.50
CA LEU A 14 -4.36 -2.85 8.19
C LEU A 14 -5.28 -2.52 9.38
N PRO A 15 -5.02 -1.50 10.21
CA PRO A 15 -5.95 -1.12 11.28
C PRO A 15 -7.35 -0.74 10.78
N MET A 16 -7.46 -0.07 9.62
CA MET A 16 -8.77 0.25 9.04
C MET A 16 -9.45 -0.99 8.45
N VAL A 17 -8.67 -1.86 7.80
CA VAL A 17 -9.21 -3.09 7.20
C VAL A 17 -9.67 -4.05 8.29
N LEU A 18 -8.78 -4.43 9.21
CA LEU A 18 -8.98 -5.51 10.18
C LEU A 18 -9.63 -5.05 11.49
N GLY A 19 -9.52 -3.78 11.83
CA GLY A 19 -9.89 -3.27 13.15
C GLY A 19 -8.89 -3.65 14.25
N LYS A 20 -8.99 -2.94 15.37
CA LYS A 20 -8.04 -3.06 16.49
C LYS A 20 -7.97 -4.46 17.08
N ASP A 21 -9.11 -5.12 17.23
CA ASP A 21 -9.19 -6.43 17.89
C ASP A 21 -8.47 -7.52 17.08
N MET A 22 -8.60 -7.49 15.76
CA MET A 22 -7.91 -8.43 14.87
C MET A 22 -6.41 -8.12 14.76
N MET A 23 -6.02 -6.84 14.74
CA MET A 23 -4.61 -6.45 14.83
C MET A 23 -3.94 -7.00 16.10
N GLN A 24 -4.65 -6.96 17.24
CA GLN A 24 -4.19 -7.54 18.51
C GLN A 24 -4.16 -9.07 18.46
N LYS A 25 -5.25 -9.71 18.02
CA LYS A 25 -5.39 -11.16 17.92
C LYS A 25 -4.25 -11.78 17.11
N HIS A 26 -3.86 -11.14 16.01
CA HIS A 26 -2.77 -11.61 15.14
C HIS A 26 -1.39 -11.07 15.52
N SER A 27 -1.28 -10.23 16.56
CA SER A 27 -0.01 -9.65 17.05
C SER A 27 0.77 -8.91 15.95
N ILE A 28 0.06 -8.14 15.13
CA ILE A 28 0.60 -7.36 14.00
C ILE A 28 0.57 -5.85 14.24
N ILE A 29 0.42 -5.45 15.51
CA ILE A 29 0.64 -4.05 15.92
C ILE A 29 2.15 -3.77 15.93
N LEU A 30 2.54 -2.64 15.34
CA LEU A 30 3.93 -2.20 15.24
C LEU A 30 4.52 -1.77 16.58
N GLU A 31 5.83 -1.88 16.72
CA GLU A 31 6.53 -1.41 17.90
C GLU A 31 6.59 0.11 17.90
N LYS A 32 6.41 0.72 19.08
CA LYS A 32 6.52 2.19 19.22
C LYS A 32 7.98 2.65 19.31
N ARG A 33 8.86 1.80 19.84
CA ARG A 33 10.29 2.08 20.07
C ARG A 33 11.08 0.78 19.99
N GLY A 34 12.38 0.90 19.73
CA GLY A 34 13.28 -0.25 19.67
C GLY A 34 13.01 -1.16 18.48
N TYR A 35 13.40 -2.42 18.63
CA TYR A 35 13.36 -3.45 17.58
C TYR A 35 12.23 -4.45 17.80
N PHE A 36 11.74 -5.03 16.70
CA PHE A 36 10.83 -6.17 16.71
C PHE A 36 11.63 -7.46 16.91
N GLY A 37 11.27 -8.23 17.95
CA GLY A 37 11.92 -9.50 18.29
C GLY A 37 11.16 -10.74 17.84
N GLY A 38 10.15 -10.61 16.98
CA GLY A 38 9.24 -11.71 16.63
C GLY A 38 9.60 -12.47 15.35
N TYR A 39 10.70 -12.16 14.67
CA TYR A 39 11.11 -12.91 13.48
C TYR A 39 11.32 -14.40 13.80
N ASP A 40 10.65 -15.27 13.06
CA ASP A 40 10.76 -16.72 13.15
C ASP A 40 11.17 -17.30 11.79
N PRO A 41 12.39 -17.85 11.66
CA PRO A 41 12.87 -18.44 10.40
C PRO A 41 12.10 -19.71 9.99
N LYS A 42 11.23 -20.26 10.86
CA LYS A 42 10.34 -21.39 10.54
C LYS A 42 8.94 -20.95 10.10
N MET A 43 8.62 -19.67 10.22
CA MET A 43 7.37 -19.12 9.68
C MET A 43 7.44 -19.18 8.16
N ASP A 44 6.39 -19.67 7.51
CA ASP A 44 6.28 -19.65 6.05
C ASP A 44 5.67 -18.31 5.62
N PRO A 45 6.43 -17.40 4.98
CA PRO A 45 5.90 -16.13 4.51
C PRO A 45 5.20 -16.26 3.15
N SER A 46 5.07 -17.46 2.58
CA SER A 46 4.42 -17.68 1.29
C SER A 46 2.97 -17.21 1.32
N MET A 47 2.49 -16.71 0.18
CA MET A 47 1.08 -16.35 0.07
C MET A 47 0.22 -17.60 -0.02
N SER A 48 -0.81 -17.68 0.82
CA SER A 48 -1.83 -18.70 0.72
C SER A 48 -2.70 -18.45 -0.51
N ASP A 49 -3.17 -19.54 -1.11
CA ASP A 49 -3.97 -19.48 -2.33
C ASP A 49 -5.34 -18.81 -2.06
N ASP A 50 -5.94 -19.05 -0.90
CA ASP A 50 -7.17 -18.39 -0.47
C ASP A 50 -7.02 -16.87 -0.33
N PHE A 51 -5.86 -16.40 0.13
CA PHE A 51 -5.59 -14.97 0.24
C PHE A 51 -5.54 -14.32 -1.14
N VAL A 52 -4.78 -14.90 -2.07
CA VAL A 52 -4.49 -14.30 -3.39
C VAL A 52 -5.68 -14.40 -4.35
N THR A 53 -6.38 -15.52 -4.33
CA THR A 53 -7.49 -15.78 -5.25
C THR A 53 -8.81 -15.21 -4.76
N SER A 54 -8.96 -15.02 -3.45
CA SER A 54 -10.23 -14.65 -2.83
C SER A 54 -10.09 -13.54 -1.79
N ALA A 55 -9.52 -13.77 -0.61
CA ALA A 55 -9.70 -12.86 0.53
C ALA A 55 -9.20 -11.43 0.24
N PHE A 56 -8.00 -11.26 -0.32
CA PHE A 56 -7.43 -9.94 -0.62
C PHE A 56 -8.03 -9.26 -1.87
N ARG A 57 -9.03 -9.90 -2.49
CA ARG A 57 -9.85 -9.32 -3.56
C ARG A 57 -11.12 -8.66 -3.05
N PHE A 58 -11.28 -8.51 -1.72
CA PHE A 58 -12.36 -7.70 -1.14
C PHE A 58 -12.37 -6.27 -1.70
N GLY A 59 -11.20 -5.72 -2.05
CA GLY A 59 -11.09 -4.38 -2.64
C GLY A 59 -11.87 -4.18 -3.95
N HIS A 60 -12.28 -5.26 -4.64
CA HIS A 60 -13.14 -5.14 -5.82
C HIS A 60 -14.56 -4.65 -5.51
N SER A 61 -15.07 -4.83 -4.28
CA SER A 61 -16.36 -4.25 -3.87
C SER A 61 -16.24 -2.75 -3.60
N LEU A 62 -15.05 -2.26 -3.25
CA LEU A 62 -14.78 -0.85 -2.93
C LEU A 62 -14.67 0.04 -4.18
N LEU A 63 -14.63 -0.56 -5.37
CA LEU A 63 -14.38 0.15 -6.62
C LEU A 63 -15.54 1.09 -6.98
N PRO A 64 -15.25 2.39 -7.22
CA PRO A 64 -16.28 3.33 -7.63
C PRO A 64 -16.66 3.17 -9.10
N HIS A 65 -17.82 3.71 -9.47
CA HIS A 65 -18.28 3.75 -10.86
C HIS A 65 -17.58 4.85 -11.69
N VAL A 66 -17.04 5.86 -11.03
CA VAL A 66 -16.22 6.91 -11.65
C VAL A 66 -14.97 7.17 -10.81
N ILE A 67 -13.92 7.65 -11.45
CA ILE A 67 -12.75 8.22 -10.78
C ILE A 67 -12.81 9.73 -10.98
N GLU A 68 -12.64 10.46 -9.89
CA GLU A 68 -12.77 11.91 -9.87
C GLU A 68 -11.42 12.60 -9.98
N ARG A 69 -11.42 13.78 -10.62
CA ARG A 69 -10.32 14.75 -10.58
C ARG A 69 -10.74 15.92 -9.72
N TRP A 70 -9.85 16.30 -8.82
CA TRP A 70 -10.05 17.40 -7.87
C TRP A 70 -8.93 18.42 -8.01
N SER A 71 -9.23 19.69 -7.78
CA SER A 71 -8.24 20.75 -7.74
C SER A 71 -7.43 20.72 -6.44
N PRO A 72 -6.25 21.36 -6.40
CA PRO A 72 -5.48 21.53 -5.16
C PRO A 72 -6.25 22.21 -4.02
N ALA A 73 -7.30 22.98 -4.34
CA ALA A 73 -8.18 23.62 -3.36
C ALA A 73 -9.35 22.72 -2.95
N SER A 74 -9.22 21.39 -3.10
CA SER A 74 -10.25 20.38 -2.85
C SER A 74 -11.61 20.72 -3.46
N LYS A 75 -11.61 21.18 -4.72
CA LYS A 75 -12.85 21.34 -5.52
C LYS A 75 -12.90 20.29 -6.62
N HIS A 76 -14.01 19.59 -6.73
CA HIS A 76 -14.31 18.68 -7.84
C HIS A 76 -14.16 19.40 -9.19
N ILE A 77 -13.48 18.76 -10.14
CA ILE A 77 -13.25 19.28 -11.50
C ILE A 77 -14.07 18.47 -12.50
N ALA A 78 -13.92 17.14 -12.47
CA ALA A 78 -14.51 16.24 -13.44
C ALA A 78 -14.52 14.81 -12.92
N SER A 79 -15.35 13.96 -13.53
CA SER A 79 -15.39 12.52 -13.25
C SER A 79 -15.27 11.74 -14.56
N GLN A 80 -14.58 10.60 -14.53
CA GLN A 80 -14.50 9.69 -15.66
C GLN A 80 -14.89 8.28 -15.24
N ARG A 81 -15.62 7.58 -16.11
CA ARG A 81 -16.03 6.19 -15.86
C ARG A 81 -14.82 5.28 -15.72
N LEU A 82 -14.83 4.40 -14.72
CA LEU A 82 -13.72 3.49 -14.44
C LEU A 82 -13.36 2.63 -15.66
N SER A 83 -14.35 2.08 -16.38
CA SER A 83 -14.14 1.28 -17.60
C SER A 83 -13.40 2.02 -18.72
N GLN A 84 -13.46 3.36 -18.74
CA GLN A 84 -12.77 4.18 -19.73
C GLN A 84 -11.30 4.45 -19.38
N MET A 85 -10.87 4.11 -18.16
CA MET A 85 -9.51 4.34 -17.67
C MET A 85 -8.67 3.05 -17.59
N LEU A 86 -9.34 1.90 -17.52
CA LEU A 86 -8.67 0.60 -17.45
C LEU A 86 -7.75 0.36 -18.67
N ARG A 87 -6.45 0.18 -18.42
CA ARG A 87 -5.38 0.05 -19.44
C ARG A 87 -5.21 1.27 -20.36
N LYS A 88 -5.59 2.46 -19.91
CA LYS A 88 -5.53 3.70 -20.72
C LYS A 88 -4.82 4.82 -19.95
N PRO A 89 -3.47 4.84 -19.92
CA PRO A 89 -2.70 5.79 -19.12
C PRO A 89 -2.63 7.20 -19.73
N TYR A 90 -3.34 7.47 -20.82
CA TYR A 90 -3.22 8.71 -21.61
C TYR A 90 -3.44 9.98 -20.79
N ASP A 91 -4.32 9.90 -19.80
CA ASP A 91 -4.61 11.03 -18.92
C ASP A 91 -3.44 11.40 -18.01
N LEU A 92 -2.59 10.44 -17.62
CA LEU A 92 -1.44 10.70 -16.76
C LEU A 92 -0.34 11.48 -17.49
N TYR A 93 -0.36 11.54 -18.82
CA TYR A 93 0.55 12.37 -19.61
C TYR A 93 0.12 13.85 -19.70
N LYS A 94 -1.09 14.18 -19.25
CA LYS A 94 -1.58 15.56 -19.24
C LYS A 94 -1.04 16.28 -18.00
N ALA A 95 -0.45 17.45 -18.20
CA ALA A 95 0.15 18.23 -17.12
C ALA A 95 -0.86 18.51 -15.99
N GLY A 96 -0.45 18.23 -14.75
CA GLY A 96 -1.26 18.42 -13.53
C GLY A 96 -2.37 17.40 -13.31
N TRP A 97 -2.63 16.47 -14.23
CA TRP A 97 -3.73 15.50 -14.06
C TRP A 97 -3.42 14.42 -13.04
N CYS A 98 -2.15 14.05 -12.86
CA CYS A 98 -1.74 13.09 -11.83
C CYS A 98 -2.16 13.58 -10.43
N ASP A 99 -1.76 14.80 -10.07
CA ASP A 99 -2.10 15.45 -8.80
C ASP A 99 -3.60 15.62 -8.64
N GLN A 100 -4.32 15.94 -9.71
CA GLN A 100 -5.78 16.02 -9.66
C GLN A 100 -6.45 14.67 -9.37
N TYR A 101 -5.91 13.57 -9.89
CA TYR A 101 -6.37 12.23 -9.56
C TYR A 101 -5.95 11.81 -8.15
N LEU A 102 -4.74 12.16 -7.68
CA LEU A 102 -4.33 11.94 -6.28
C LEU A 102 -5.27 12.66 -5.32
N MET A 103 -5.61 13.93 -5.59
CA MET A 103 -6.62 14.66 -4.82
C MET A 103 -7.99 14.00 -4.90
N GLY A 104 -8.34 13.39 -6.04
CA GLY A 104 -9.52 12.55 -6.16
C GLY A 104 -9.50 11.34 -5.25
N LEU A 105 -8.40 10.58 -5.23
CA LEU A 105 -8.26 9.39 -4.37
C LEU A 105 -8.33 9.72 -2.86
N ILE A 106 -7.98 10.95 -2.48
CA ILE A 106 -8.02 11.44 -1.10
C ILE A 106 -9.43 11.90 -0.70
N ASN A 107 -10.15 12.56 -1.61
CA ASN A 107 -11.45 13.20 -1.31
C ASN A 107 -12.66 12.35 -1.71
N GLN A 108 -12.49 11.42 -2.65
CA GLN A 108 -13.57 10.58 -3.15
C GLN A 108 -13.84 9.42 -2.19
N VAL A 109 -15.12 9.22 -1.85
CA VAL A 109 -15.57 8.12 -1.01
C VAL A 109 -15.46 6.78 -1.75
N ALA A 110 -14.78 5.80 -1.16
CA ALA A 110 -14.80 4.42 -1.63
C ALA A 110 -16.21 3.83 -1.54
N GLN A 111 -16.54 2.85 -2.40
CA GLN A 111 -17.81 2.12 -2.24
C GLN A 111 -17.77 1.26 -0.97
N ALA A 112 -18.95 0.91 -0.47
CA ALA A 112 -19.08 0.05 0.70
C ALA A 112 -18.52 -1.36 0.42
N MET A 113 -18.08 -2.03 1.49
CA MET A 113 -17.75 -3.45 1.43
C MET A 113 -19.05 -4.26 1.58
N ASP A 114 -19.60 -4.72 0.46
CA ASP A 114 -20.83 -5.52 0.42
C ASP A 114 -20.92 -6.43 -0.82
N ASP A 115 -22.08 -7.06 -0.99
CA ASP A 115 -22.40 -7.97 -2.09
C ASP A 115 -22.75 -7.26 -3.41
N ALA A 116 -22.64 -5.92 -3.47
CA ALA A 116 -22.87 -5.12 -4.66
C ALA A 116 -21.55 -4.63 -5.27
N ILE A 117 -21.43 -4.76 -6.59
CA ILE A 117 -20.25 -4.29 -7.33
C ILE A 117 -20.68 -3.47 -8.52
N THR A 118 -19.92 -2.40 -8.79
CA THR A 118 -20.16 -1.50 -9.91
C THR A 118 -20.20 -2.23 -11.26
N GLN A 119 -21.13 -1.82 -12.12
CA GLN A 119 -21.26 -2.33 -13.49
C GLN A 119 -20.01 -2.06 -14.35
N GLU A 120 -19.20 -1.07 -13.96
CA GLU A 120 -17.93 -0.77 -14.63
C GLU A 120 -16.97 -1.96 -14.62
N VAL A 121 -17.08 -2.87 -13.65
CA VAL A 121 -16.26 -4.09 -13.59
C VAL A 121 -17.05 -5.39 -13.67
N THR A 122 -18.38 -5.39 -13.54
CA THR A 122 -19.20 -6.60 -13.76
C THR A 122 -19.74 -6.73 -15.19
N ASN A 123 -19.90 -5.62 -15.93
CA ASN A 123 -20.38 -5.64 -17.32
C ASN A 123 -19.42 -4.97 -18.30
N HIS A 124 -18.49 -4.15 -17.82
CA HIS A 124 -17.67 -3.28 -18.67
C HIS A 124 -16.16 -3.44 -18.40
N LEU A 125 -15.74 -4.50 -17.69
CA LEU A 125 -14.32 -4.75 -17.45
C LEU A 125 -13.58 -4.95 -18.78
N PHE A 126 -12.59 -4.10 -19.03
CA PHE A 126 -11.81 -4.09 -20.28
C PHE A 126 -12.66 -4.11 -21.57
N GLN A 127 -13.84 -3.47 -21.53
CA GLN A 127 -14.71 -3.35 -22.69
C GLN A 127 -13.98 -2.71 -23.88
N GLU A 128 -14.02 -3.38 -25.02
CA GLU A 128 -13.52 -2.83 -26.28
C GLU A 128 -14.47 -1.75 -26.82
N PRO A 129 -13.97 -0.69 -27.49
CA PRO A 129 -14.80 0.44 -27.95
C PRO A 129 -16.01 0.07 -28.80
N ASN A 130 -15.92 -1.01 -29.58
CA ASN A 130 -16.96 -1.44 -30.52
C ASN A 130 -17.87 -2.54 -29.96
N LYS A 131 -17.72 -2.91 -28.68
CA LYS A 131 -18.49 -3.98 -28.04
C LYS A 131 -19.51 -3.38 -27.07
N ARG A 132 -20.65 -4.05 -26.91
CA ARG A 132 -21.73 -3.61 -25.99
C ARG A 132 -21.45 -3.95 -24.52
N PHE A 133 -20.64 -4.97 -24.27
CA PHE A 133 -20.25 -5.44 -22.95
C PHE A 133 -18.76 -5.84 -22.96
N GLY A 134 -18.14 -5.82 -21.78
CA GLY A 134 -16.81 -6.33 -21.49
C GLY A 134 -16.90 -7.64 -20.68
N MET A 135 -15.95 -7.83 -19.77
CA MET A 135 -15.94 -8.98 -18.87
C MET A 135 -16.60 -8.66 -17.53
N ASP A 136 -16.79 -9.71 -16.72
CA ASP A 136 -17.30 -9.64 -15.35
C ASP A 136 -16.21 -10.05 -14.35
N LEU A 137 -15.71 -9.09 -13.59
CA LEU A 137 -14.68 -9.29 -12.57
C LEU A 137 -15.17 -10.15 -11.41
N ALA A 138 -16.44 -10.04 -11.01
CA ALA A 138 -17.02 -10.83 -9.93
C ALA A 138 -17.12 -12.30 -10.35
N ALA A 139 -17.59 -12.55 -11.57
CA ALA A 139 -17.61 -13.89 -12.15
C ALA A 139 -16.20 -14.48 -12.29
N ILE A 140 -15.22 -13.67 -12.71
CA ILE A 140 -13.81 -14.07 -12.78
C ILE A 140 -13.26 -14.44 -11.40
N ASN A 141 -13.58 -13.70 -10.34
CA ASN A 141 -13.12 -14.04 -8.99
C ASN A 141 -13.66 -15.40 -8.53
N MET A 142 -14.97 -15.64 -8.69
CA MET A 142 -15.57 -16.95 -8.36
C MET A 142 -14.94 -18.06 -9.20
N GLN A 143 -14.80 -17.87 -10.51
CA GLN A 143 -14.23 -18.87 -11.40
C GLN A 143 -12.74 -19.15 -11.09
N ARG A 144 -11.96 -18.12 -10.72
CA ARG A 144 -10.55 -18.24 -10.34
C ARG A 144 -10.39 -19.03 -9.04
N GLY A 145 -11.26 -18.80 -8.05
CA GLY A 145 -11.27 -19.59 -6.82
C GLY A 145 -11.52 -21.08 -7.10
N ARG A 146 -12.48 -21.39 -7.98
CA ARG A 146 -12.78 -22.77 -8.42
C ARG A 146 -11.62 -23.40 -9.19
N GLU A 147 -11.00 -22.66 -10.10
CA GLU A 147 -9.84 -23.10 -10.89
C GLU A 147 -8.66 -23.48 -9.99
N HIS A 148 -8.42 -22.71 -8.93
CA HIS A 148 -7.33 -22.97 -8.00
C HIS A 148 -7.66 -24.01 -6.92
N GLY A 149 -8.90 -24.50 -6.88
CA GLY A 149 -9.33 -25.49 -5.88
C GLY A 149 -9.45 -24.92 -4.47
N VAL A 150 -9.73 -23.62 -4.34
CA VAL A 150 -9.97 -22.96 -3.05
C VAL A 150 -11.19 -23.60 -2.40
N ASN A 151 -11.05 -23.99 -1.13
CA ASN A 151 -12.16 -24.54 -0.37
C ASN A 151 -13.34 -23.55 -0.25
N SER A 152 -14.51 -24.07 0.06
CA SER A 152 -15.72 -23.25 0.18
C SER A 152 -15.64 -22.24 1.31
N TYR A 153 -16.47 -21.21 1.22
CA TYR A 153 -16.67 -20.22 2.28
C TYR A 153 -16.87 -20.89 3.64
N ASN A 154 -17.70 -21.93 3.71
CA ASN A 154 -18.05 -22.58 4.96
C ASN A 154 -16.88 -23.37 5.59
N ALA A 155 -15.97 -23.90 4.79
CA ALA A 155 -14.74 -24.53 5.29
C ALA A 155 -13.81 -23.49 5.93
N TYR A 156 -13.69 -22.30 5.33
CA TYR A 156 -12.88 -21.23 5.92
C TYR A 156 -13.53 -20.57 7.13
N ARG A 157 -14.86 -20.52 7.21
CA ARG A 157 -15.56 -20.15 8.45
C ARG A 157 -15.14 -21.04 9.61
N GLU A 158 -15.19 -22.35 9.39
CA GLU A 158 -14.81 -23.36 10.38
C GLU A 158 -13.32 -23.27 10.75
N PHE A 159 -12.45 -23.13 9.75
CA PHE A 159 -11.01 -22.89 9.96
C PHE A 159 -10.75 -21.65 10.85
N CYS A 160 -11.52 -20.58 10.64
CA CYS A 160 -11.43 -19.35 11.42
C CYS A 160 -12.12 -19.40 12.79
N GLY A 161 -12.65 -20.57 13.19
CA GLY A 161 -13.27 -20.81 14.49
C GLY A 161 -14.75 -20.44 14.57
N TYR A 162 -15.40 -20.17 13.45
CA TYR A 162 -16.85 -19.89 13.39
C TYR A 162 -17.65 -21.16 13.09
N PRO A 163 -18.89 -21.28 13.59
CA PRO A 163 -19.73 -22.44 13.30
C PRO A 163 -19.96 -22.61 11.80
N ARG A 164 -19.79 -23.85 11.32
CA ARG A 164 -20.16 -24.25 9.97
C ARG A 164 -21.68 -24.14 9.79
N ALA A 165 -22.13 -23.44 8.77
CA ALA A 165 -23.54 -23.32 8.43
C ALA A 165 -24.06 -24.65 7.85
N ARG A 166 -25.11 -25.23 8.43
CA ARG A 166 -25.77 -26.44 7.92
C ARG A 166 -26.96 -26.10 7.04
N HIS A 167 -27.56 -24.95 7.29
CA HIS A 167 -28.66 -24.39 6.51
C HIS A 167 -28.35 -22.94 6.14
N PHE A 168 -28.97 -22.43 5.06
CA PHE A 168 -28.79 -21.03 4.68
C PHE A 168 -29.24 -20.06 5.78
N ASP A 169 -30.20 -20.46 6.62
CA ASP A 169 -30.69 -19.65 7.73
C ASP A 169 -29.63 -19.41 8.82
N ASP A 170 -28.62 -20.27 8.93
CA ASP A 170 -27.48 -20.08 9.84
C ASP A 170 -26.58 -18.91 9.41
N LEU A 171 -26.79 -18.36 8.21
CA LEU A 171 -26.11 -17.16 7.70
C LEU A 171 -26.86 -15.87 8.05
N LEU A 172 -28.08 -15.95 8.59
CA LEU A 172 -28.82 -14.78 9.02
C LEU A 172 -28.10 -14.08 10.19
N GLY A 173 -27.97 -12.76 10.10
CA GLY A 173 -27.18 -11.97 11.06
C GLY A 173 -25.68 -11.93 10.76
N VAL A 174 -25.14 -12.93 10.06
CA VAL A 174 -23.75 -12.90 9.53
C VAL A 174 -23.67 -12.05 8.27
N MET A 175 -24.67 -12.15 7.40
CA MET A 175 -24.81 -11.37 6.16
C MET A 175 -26.19 -10.74 6.05
N SER A 176 -26.48 -10.04 4.95
CA SER A 176 -27.81 -9.44 4.73
C SER A 176 -28.86 -10.52 4.42
N ASN A 177 -30.10 -10.33 4.86
CA ASN A 177 -31.20 -11.26 4.55
C ASN A 177 -31.41 -11.44 3.05
N ARG A 178 -31.11 -10.39 2.26
CA ARG A 178 -31.16 -10.42 0.80
C ARG A 178 -30.10 -11.36 0.24
N SER A 179 -28.86 -11.29 0.73
CA SER A 179 -27.75 -12.16 0.30
C SER A 179 -28.06 -13.61 0.64
N VAL A 180 -28.55 -13.91 1.85
CA VAL A 180 -28.99 -15.26 2.25
C VAL A 180 -30.07 -15.81 1.32
N ALA A 181 -31.09 -15.00 1.01
CA ALA A 181 -32.16 -15.41 0.10
C ALA A 181 -31.62 -15.73 -1.30
N ARG A 182 -30.70 -14.91 -1.82
CA ARG A 182 -30.05 -15.15 -3.11
C ARG A 182 -29.19 -16.41 -3.10
N TYR A 183 -28.46 -16.68 -2.02
CA TYR A 183 -27.70 -17.92 -1.92
C TYR A 183 -28.59 -19.16 -1.89
N ARG A 184 -29.76 -19.09 -1.25
CA ARG A 184 -30.76 -20.17 -1.29
C ARG A 184 -31.28 -20.43 -2.70
N ASP A 185 -31.40 -19.40 -3.53
CA ASP A 185 -31.86 -19.52 -4.92
C ASP A 185 -30.77 -20.10 -5.85
N ILE A 186 -29.49 -19.82 -5.56
CA ILE A 186 -28.37 -20.10 -6.48
C ILE A 186 -27.63 -21.40 -6.13
N TYR A 187 -27.34 -21.63 -4.84
CA TYR A 187 -26.56 -22.76 -4.37
C TYR A 187 -27.47 -23.86 -3.81
N ARG A 188 -27.05 -25.12 -3.93
CA ARG A 188 -27.81 -26.26 -3.38
C ARG A 188 -27.61 -26.40 -1.87
N HIS A 189 -26.40 -26.10 -1.39
CA HIS A 189 -26.04 -26.18 0.02
C HIS A 189 -25.11 -25.01 0.41
N PRO A 190 -25.08 -24.55 1.68
CA PRO A 190 -24.12 -23.54 2.14
C PRO A 190 -22.65 -23.89 1.91
N ASP A 191 -22.34 -25.18 1.76
CA ASP A 191 -21.00 -25.67 1.43
C ASP A 191 -20.57 -25.41 -0.01
N ASP A 192 -21.50 -25.03 -0.88
CA ASP A 192 -21.20 -24.72 -2.29
C ASP A 192 -20.84 -23.24 -2.48
N ILE A 193 -20.98 -22.40 -1.45
CA ILE A 193 -20.71 -20.95 -1.54
C ILE A 193 -19.21 -20.72 -1.77
N ASP A 194 -18.89 -20.02 -2.87
CA ASP A 194 -17.52 -19.63 -3.20
C ASP A 194 -16.96 -18.66 -2.13
N LEU A 195 -15.70 -18.87 -1.70
CA LEU A 195 -15.07 -18.09 -0.63
C LEU A 195 -15.16 -16.58 -0.86
N TRP A 196 -14.83 -16.12 -2.08
CA TRP A 196 -14.86 -14.69 -2.38
C TRP A 196 -16.26 -14.09 -2.22
N SER A 197 -17.29 -14.76 -2.74
CA SER A 197 -18.68 -14.29 -2.66
C SER A 197 -19.17 -14.26 -1.20
N GLY A 198 -18.93 -15.36 -0.46
CA GLY A 198 -19.34 -15.45 0.93
C GLY A 198 -18.68 -14.38 1.80
N GLY A 199 -17.37 -14.17 1.63
CA GLY A 199 -16.61 -13.23 2.46
C GLY A 199 -16.92 -11.75 2.22
N VAL A 200 -17.19 -11.32 0.97
CA VAL A 200 -17.66 -9.93 0.72
C VAL A 200 -19.10 -9.69 1.18
N SER A 201 -19.88 -10.75 1.36
CA SER A 201 -21.28 -10.65 1.82
C SER A 201 -21.39 -10.58 3.35
N GLU A 202 -20.31 -10.88 4.09
CA GLU A 202 -20.31 -10.80 5.55
C GLU A 202 -20.43 -9.36 6.04
N ARG A 203 -21.17 -9.17 7.13
CA ARG A 203 -21.20 -7.88 7.82
C ARG A 203 -19.81 -7.59 8.41
N PRO A 204 -19.30 -6.35 8.31
CA PRO A 204 -18.03 -5.97 8.90
C PRO A 204 -18.00 -6.17 10.43
N LEU A 205 -16.82 -6.50 10.96
CA LEU A 205 -16.59 -6.47 12.40
C LEU A 205 -16.59 -5.02 12.93
N PRO A 206 -16.87 -4.79 14.22
CA PRO A 206 -16.79 -3.45 14.80
C PRO A 206 -15.42 -2.81 14.58
N GLY A 207 -15.39 -1.62 13.96
CA GLY A 207 -14.16 -0.90 13.66
C GLY A 207 -13.30 -1.52 12.54
N SER A 208 -13.86 -2.45 11.76
CA SER A 208 -13.25 -3.09 10.59
C SER A 208 -14.07 -2.79 9.34
N MET A 209 -13.42 -2.85 8.16
CA MET A 209 -14.12 -2.78 6.87
C MET A 209 -14.61 -4.15 6.38
N ILE A 210 -14.16 -5.26 6.97
CA ILE A 210 -14.39 -6.61 6.45
C ILE A 210 -14.99 -7.54 7.51
N GLY A 211 -15.62 -8.61 7.03
CA GLY A 211 -16.25 -9.61 7.89
C GLY A 211 -15.27 -10.51 8.65
N PRO A 212 -15.80 -11.33 9.56
CA PRO A 212 -15.02 -12.25 10.40
C PRO A 212 -14.10 -13.21 9.64
N THR A 213 -14.55 -13.79 8.52
CA THR A 213 -13.79 -14.79 7.77
C THR A 213 -12.62 -14.14 7.04
N PHE A 214 -12.86 -13.08 6.29
CA PHE A 214 -11.77 -12.34 5.62
C PHE A 214 -10.80 -11.70 6.62
N SER A 215 -11.29 -11.21 7.76
CA SER A 215 -10.40 -10.66 8.80
C SER A 215 -9.42 -11.69 9.32
N CYS A 216 -9.88 -12.93 9.50
CA CYS A 216 -9.05 -14.04 9.95
C CYS A 216 -7.98 -14.42 8.90
N LEU A 217 -8.38 -14.61 7.63
CA LEU A 217 -7.45 -15.00 6.56
C LEU A 217 -6.42 -13.91 6.26
N ILE A 218 -6.87 -12.65 6.14
CA ILE A 218 -6.00 -11.51 5.90
C ILE A 218 -5.07 -11.28 7.09
N GLY A 219 -5.60 -11.32 8.32
CA GLY A 219 -4.80 -11.16 9.54
C GLY A 219 -3.74 -12.26 9.70
N LEU A 220 -4.06 -13.50 9.35
CA LEU A 220 -3.10 -14.61 9.35
C LEU A 220 -1.99 -14.40 8.33
N GLN A 221 -2.34 -14.08 7.08
CA GLN A 221 -1.34 -13.84 6.04
C GLN A 221 -0.40 -12.68 6.37
N PHE A 222 -0.92 -11.56 6.89
CA PHE A 222 -0.07 -10.43 7.28
C PHE A 222 0.78 -10.75 8.52
N LYS A 223 0.32 -11.62 9.42
CA LYS A 223 1.18 -12.13 10.49
C LYS A 223 2.35 -12.92 9.91
N GLU A 224 2.08 -13.85 9.01
CA GLU A 224 3.10 -14.68 8.36
C GLU A 224 4.12 -13.84 7.58
N LEU A 225 3.64 -12.84 6.83
CA LEU A 225 4.50 -11.90 6.12
C LEU A 225 5.42 -11.10 7.05
N ARG A 226 4.92 -10.64 8.21
CA ARG A 226 5.76 -9.91 9.18
C ARG A 226 6.75 -10.82 9.90
N TYR A 227 6.28 -11.95 10.41
CA TYR A 227 7.07 -12.83 11.27
C TYR A 227 8.05 -13.70 10.47
N GLY A 228 7.74 -14.00 9.20
CA GLY A 228 8.62 -14.77 8.30
C GLY A 228 9.56 -13.91 7.45
N ASP A 229 9.45 -12.58 7.49
CA ASP A 229 10.35 -11.70 6.73
C ASP A 229 11.62 -11.37 7.54
N ARG A 230 12.75 -11.95 7.12
CA ARG A 230 14.07 -11.65 7.68
C ARG A 230 14.45 -10.17 7.51
N PHE A 231 13.96 -9.53 6.46
CA PHE A 231 14.21 -8.12 6.13
C PHE A 231 13.09 -7.20 6.63
N TRP A 232 12.22 -7.68 7.53
CA TRP A 232 11.24 -6.82 8.19
C TRP A 232 11.94 -5.62 8.81
N TYR A 233 11.46 -4.40 8.51
CA TYR A 233 12.21 -3.19 8.79
C TYR A 233 12.54 -2.99 10.28
N GLU A 234 11.74 -3.53 11.20
CA GLU A 234 11.99 -3.42 12.65
C GLU A 234 12.95 -4.49 13.21
N ASN A 235 13.42 -5.45 12.41
CA ASN A 235 14.31 -6.51 12.89
C ASN A 235 15.70 -5.97 13.28
N SER A 236 16.30 -6.59 14.30
CA SER A 236 17.70 -6.40 14.70
C SER A 236 18.54 -7.65 14.48
N GLY A 237 19.87 -7.51 14.56
CA GLY A 237 20.83 -8.61 14.52
C GLY A 237 21.26 -9.02 13.11
N TYR A 238 20.88 -8.25 12.09
CA TYR A 238 21.23 -8.52 10.69
C TYR A 238 21.99 -7.33 10.07
N PRO A 239 22.87 -7.56 9.08
CA PRO A 239 23.57 -6.48 8.39
C PRO A 239 22.64 -5.46 7.70
N SER A 240 21.40 -5.86 7.42
CA SER A 240 20.36 -5.02 6.81
C SER A 240 19.52 -4.23 7.83
N GLN A 241 19.84 -4.28 9.13
CA GLN A 241 19.06 -3.60 10.15
C GLN A 241 19.16 -2.08 10.03
N PHE A 242 18.08 -1.39 10.40
CA PHE A 242 18.13 0.04 10.66
C PHE A 242 18.69 0.32 12.06
N THR A 243 19.31 1.49 12.27
CA THR A 243 19.64 1.97 13.62
C THR A 243 18.37 2.36 14.38
N PRO A 244 18.39 2.46 15.71
CA PRO A 244 17.22 2.91 16.47
C PRO A 244 16.71 4.27 16.00
N ASP A 245 17.60 5.21 15.71
CA ASP A 245 17.24 6.56 15.23
C ASP A 245 16.59 6.51 13.84
N GLN A 246 17.12 5.67 12.94
CA GLN A 246 16.51 5.45 11.63
C GLN A 246 15.09 4.84 11.75
N LEU A 247 14.87 3.95 12.72
CA LEU A 247 13.53 3.41 13.00
C LEU A 247 12.58 4.48 13.55
N GLU A 248 13.07 5.38 14.40
CA GLU A 248 12.28 6.50 14.90
C GLU A 248 11.84 7.44 13.77
N GLU A 249 12.72 7.73 12.81
CA GLU A 249 12.36 8.49 11.62
C GLU A 249 11.37 7.75 10.71
N LEU A 250 11.58 6.45 10.48
CA LEU A 250 10.65 5.63 9.68
C LEU A 250 9.24 5.60 10.29
N ARG A 251 9.13 5.58 11.62
CA ARG A 251 7.85 5.57 12.35
C ARG A 251 7.07 6.88 12.25
N LYS A 252 7.72 7.98 11.88
CA LYS A 252 7.07 9.28 11.63
C LYS A 252 6.41 9.33 10.26
N ILE A 253 6.81 8.46 9.31
CA ILE A 253 6.32 8.52 7.93
C ILE A 253 4.83 8.19 7.86
N LYS A 254 4.10 9.02 7.11
CA LYS A 254 2.68 8.85 6.77
C LYS A 254 2.49 8.81 5.26
N LEU A 255 1.41 8.16 4.80
CA LEU A 255 1.07 8.17 3.37
C LEU A 255 0.87 9.61 2.84
N SER A 256 0.27 10.47 3.65
CA SER A 256 0.07 11.88 3.33
C SER A 256 1.39 12.61 3.03
N ARG A 257 2.44 12.32 3.81
CA ARG A 257 3.77 12.89 3.58
C ARG A 257 4.38 12.40 2.27
N VAL A 258 4.25 11.10 1.99
CA VAL A 258 4.70 10.52 0.71
C VAL A 258 4.00 11.21 -0.47
N ILE A 259 2.70 11.49 -0.36
CA ILE A 259 1.97 12.20 -1.39
C ILE A 259 2.48 13.65 -1.53
N CYS A 260 2.59 14.40 -0.43
CA CYS A 260 3.11 15.77 -0.45
C CYS A 260 4.49 15.87 -1.14
N ASP A 261 5.42 14.97 -0.79
CA ASP A 261 6.80 15.04 -1.27
C ASP A 261 6.95 14.65 -2.76
N ASN A 262 5.92 14.03 -3.34
CA ASN A 262 5.93 13.54 -4.72
C ASN A 262 4.84 14.18 -5.61
N SER A 263 4.17 15.23 -5.12
CA SER A 263 3.20 16.02 -5.88
C SER A 263 3.74 17.40 -6.22
N ASP A 264 3.39 17.94 -7.39
CA ASP A 264 3.81 19.26 -7.86
C ASP A 264 2.86 20.37 -7.34
N ASP A 265 1.55 20.11 -7.29
CA ASP A 265 0.49 21.11 -7.09
C ASP A 265 -0.28 20.97 -5.75
N ILE A 266 -0.10 19.87 -5.00
CA ILE A 266 -0.81 19.65 -3.73
C ILE A 266 -0.15 20.47 -2.61
N LYS A 267 -0.90 21.42 -2.06
CA LYS A 267 -0.43 22.31 -0.98
C LYS A 267 -0.83 21.86 0.41
N THR A 268 -1.97 21.18 0.53
CA THR A 268 -2.52 20.73 1.81
C THR A 268 -3.11 19.35 1.65
N ILE A 269 -2.89 18.49 2.65
CA ILE A 269 -3.42 17.13 2.69
C ILE A 269 -3.82 16.76 4.12
N GLN A 270 -4.83 15.93 4.28
CA GLN A 270 -5.17 15.32 5.58
C GLN A 270 -4.05 14.39 6.07
N ILE A 271 -3.79 14.34 7.38
CA ILE A 271 -2.74 13.47 7.95
C ILE A 271 -2.94 12.00 7.54
N TYR A 272 -4.17 11.49 7.62
CA TYR A 272 -4.50 10.12 7.24
C TYR A 272 -5.16 10.09 5.87
N ALA A 273 -4.35 9.96 4.82
CA ALA A 273 -4.80 10.09 3.43
C ALA A 273 -5.90 9.09 3.02
N MET A 274 -6.03 7.96 3.72
CA MET A 274 -7.04 6.92 3.44
C MET A 274 -8.38 7.12 4.18
N VAL A 275 -8.50 8.16 5.01
CA VAL A 275 -9.72 8.45 5.79
C VAL A 275 -10.33 9.75 5.29
N LEU A 276 -11.65 9.77 5.10
CA LEU A 276 -12.33 11.00 4.70
C LEU A 276 -12.31 12.05 5.83
N PRO A 277 -12.36 13.34 5.49
CA PRO A 277 -12.63 14.38 6.47
C PRO A 277 -14.06 14.20 7.02
N ASP A 278 -14.17 13.93 8.32
CA ASP A 278 -15.40 13.83 9.11
C ASP A 278 -15.39 14.98 10.13
N HIS A 279 -16.48 15.73 10.25
CA HIS A 279 -16.54 16.83 11.20
C HIS A 279 -16.78 16.38 12.65
N GLU A 280 -17.09 15.10 12.89
CA GLU A 280 -17.42 14.56 14.22
C GLU A 280 -16.26 13.79 14.89
N ILE A 281 -15.23 13.38 14.13
CA ILE A 281 -14.03 12.74 14.69
C ILE A 281 -13.08 13.86 15.17
N LYS A 282 -12.51 13.71 16.37
CA LYS A 282 -11.70 14.74 17.06
C LYS A 282 -10.76 15.49 16.10
N GLU A 283 -10.68 16.81 16.24
CA GLU A 283 -9.91 17.79 15.43
C GLU A 283 -8.51 17.32 14.96
N GLN A 284 -7.85 16.40 15.68
CA GLN A 284 -6.54 15.83 15.33
C GLN A 284 -6.54 14.89 14.11
N ALA A 285 -7.65 14.20 13.78
CA ALA A 285 -7.72 13.31 12.61
C ALA A 285 -7.97 14.09 11.30
N HIS A 286 -8.51 15.32 11.41
CA HIS A 286 -8.83 16.22 10.30
C HIS A 286 -7.81 17.32 10.10
N ALA A 287 -6.73 17.32 10.89
CA ALA A 287 -5.66 18.28 10.71
C ALA A 287 -5.12 18.11 9.28
N THR A 288 -5.35 19.13 8.46
CA THR A 288 -4.69 19.26 7.17
C THR A 288 -3.31 19.80 7.43
N VAL A 289 -2.29 19.11 6.94
CA VAL A 289 -0.91 19.58 6.99
C VAL A 289 -0.58 20.31 5.69
N GLU A 290 0.12 21.43 5.80
CA GLU A 290 0.71 22.07 4.65
C GLU A 290 1.90 21.24 4.16
N CYS A 291 1.91 20.94 2.86
CA CYS A 291 3.03 20.31 2.16
C CYS A 291 4.23 21.28 1.99
N GLY A 292 4.12 22.51 2.51
CA GLY A 292 5.14 23.56 2.45
C GLY A 292 6.37 23.31 3.33
N THR A 293 7.44 24.06 3.07
CA THR A 293 8.76 23.87 3.71
C THR A 293 8.82 24.28 5.19
N GLU A 294 7.80 24.96 5.72
CA GLU A 294 7.75 25.41 7.12
C GLU A 294 7.15 24.38 8.09
N SER A 295 6.35 23.41 7.60
CA SER A 295 5.85 22.29 8.42
C SER A 295 6.94 21.27 8.79
N ARG A 296 8.17 21.44 8.26
CA ARG A 296 9.39 20.73 8.69
C ARG A 296 9.68 20.88 10.18
N LYS A 297 9.38 22.05 10.76
CA LYS A 297 9.76 22.39 12.16
C LYS A 297 8.99 21.64 13.23
N GLN A 298 7.90 20.95 12.90
CA GLN A 298 7.03 20.35 13.92
C GLN A 298 7.51 18.97 14.40
N CYS A 299 8.67 18.49 13.92
CA CYS A 299 9.27 17.21 14.31
C CYS A 299 10.79 17.29 14.60
N GLU A 300 11.33 18.49 14.81
CA GLU A 300 12.75 18.69 15.18
C GLU A 300 12.85 19.02 16.67
N LEU A 301 13.66 18.22 17.39
CA LEU A 301 14.39 18.41 18.67
C LEU A 301 14.78 16.96 19.07
N ASP A 302 16.02 16.51 19.24
CA ASP A 302 17.31 17.14 19.51
C ASP A 302 18.43 16.19 19.02
N GLY A 303 19.59 16.76 18.65
CA GLY A 303 20.85 16.02 18.50
C GLY A 303 21.50 16.18 17.13
N ASP A 304 22.77 16.56 17.14
CA ASP A 304 23.59 16.91 15.97
C ASP A 304 23.94 15.67 15.12
N VAL A 305 22.93 15.17 14.41
CA VAL A 305 23.04 14.04 13.47
C VAL A 305 24.01 14.37 12.34
N ASP A 306 24.13 15.65 11.96
CA ASP A 306 24.96 16.10 10.85
C ASP A 306 26.46 15.91 11.15
N GLU A 307 26.91 16.21 12.36
CA GLU A 307 28.31 16.04 12.77
C GLU A 307 28.72 14.55 12.88
N GLU A 308 27.79 13.69 13.29
CA GLU A 308 28.01 12.24 13.39
C GLU A 308 27.93 11.54 12.01
N LEU A 309 27.11 12.05 11.09
CA LEU A 309 27.01 11.56 9.71
C LEU A 309 28.25 11.92 8.88
N GLU A 310 28.78 13.14 9.02
CA GLU A 310 30.00 13.56 8.33
C GLU A 310 31.23 12.76 8.79
N LYS A 311 31.34 12.50 10.10
CA LYS A 311 32.38 11.60 10.66
C LYS A 311 32.29 10.20 10.08
N ASN A 312 31.09 9.65 9.96
CA ASN A 312 30.88 8.31 9.42
C ASN A 312 31.09 8.26 7.90
N LEU A 313 30.75 9.30 7.14
CA LEU A 313 31.02 9.35 5.69
C LEU A 313 32.53 9.37 5.36
N HIS A 314 33.35 9.97 6.22
CA HIS A 314 34.81 9.99 6.07
C HIS A 314 35.48 8.68 6.51
N SER A 315 34.83 7.86 7.34
CA SER A 315 35.34 6.54 7.74
C SER A 315 35.09 5.46 6.70
N TRP A 316 34.29 5.74 5.65
CA TRP A 316 34.07 4.84 4.53
C TRP A 316 35.23 5.01 3.54
N THR A 317 36.39 4.46 3.88
CA THR A 317 37.48 4.32 2.92
C THR A 317 37.01 3.48 1.73
N GLN A 318 37.26 4.03 0.54
CA GLN A 318 37.13 3.42 -0.76
C GLN A 318 37.76 2.02 -0.74
N LEU A 319 36.95 0.96 -0.89
CA LEU A 319 37.49 -0.30 -1.41
C LEU A 319 38.03 0.03 -2.80
N ASP A 320 39.32 -0.19 -2.97
CA ASP A 320 40.11 0.15 -4.16
C ASP A 320 39.55 -0.63 -5.37
N VAL A 321 38.66 0.01 -6.14
CA VAL A 321 38.19 -0.49 -7.43
C VAL A 321 38.95 0.30 -8.49
N GLN A 322 40.14 -0.20 -8.82
CA GLN A 322 41.04 0.42 -9.80
C GLN A 322 40.54 0.42 -11.25
N ASP A 323 39.38 -0.16 -11.56
CA ASP A 323 38.87 -0.20 -12.93
C ASP A 323 37.59 0.64 -13.08
N ASN A 324 37.80 1.86 -13.55
CA ASN A 324 36.80 2.87 -13.85
C ASN A 324 36.02 2.51 -15.13
N VAL A 325 35.30 1.38 -15.13
CA VAL A 325 34.49 0.94 -16.27
C VAL A 325 33.09 1.55 -16.18
N PRO A 326 32.62 2.30 -17.20
CA PRO A 326 31.26 2.85 -17.22
C PRO A 326 30.21 1.73 -17.24
N LEU A 327 29.03 2.00 -16.66
CA LEU A 327 27.88 1.11 -16.74
C LEU A 327 27.42 0.95 -18.21
N SER A 328 27.86 -0.11 -18.88
CA SER A 328 27.51 -0.48 -20.25
C SER A 328 26.38 -1.53 -20.28
N PRO A 329 25.49 -1.57 -21.30
CA PRO A 329 24.53 -2.66 -21.53
C PRO A 329 25.16 -4.07 -21.52
N ASP A 330 26.46 -4.17 -21.79
CA ASP A 330 27.23 -5.42 -21.83
C ASP A 330 27.44 -6.03 -20.43
N MET A 331 27.14 -5.29 -19.36
CA MET A 331 27.28 -5.72 -17.97
C MET A 331 26.11 -6.59 -17.47
N PHE A 332 25.14 -6.88 -18.35
CA PHE A 332 24.10 -7.90 -18.12
C PHE A 332 24.27 -9.03 -19.14
N PRO A 333 25.19 -9.98 -18.88
CA PRO A 333 25.48 -11.06 -19.82
C PRO A 333 24.26 -11.99 -19.87
N MET A 334 23.66 -12.09 -21.05
CA MET A 334 22.49 -12.94 -21.28
C MET A 334 22.80 -14.43 -21.03
N GLU A 335 24.07 -14.83 -21.03
CA GLU A 335 24.50 -16.18 -20.62
C GLU A 335 24.18 -16.54 -19.16
N HIS A 336 23.96 -15.55 -18.28
CA HIS A 336 23.63 -15.78 -16.87
C HIS A 336 22.14 -15.59 -16.55
N ARG A 337 21.28 -15.44 -17.57
CA ARG A 337 19.83 -15.24 -17.42
C ARG A 337 19.19 -16.28 -16.51
N GLN A 338 19.62 -17.54 -16.60
CA GLN A 338 19.06 -18.61 -15.78
C GLN A 338 19.40 -18.44 -14.28
N ILE A 339 20.60 -17.99 -13.95
CA ILE A 339 21.02 -17.71 -12.56
C ILE A 339 20.19 -16.56 -11.97
N TRP A 340 19.91 -15.53 -12.77
CA TRP A 340 19.06 -14.42 -12.34
C TRP A 340 17.60 -14.82 -12.17
N VAL A 341 17.07 -15.67 -13.05
CA VAL A 341 15.73 -16.27 -12.91
C VAL A 341 15.68 -17.15 -11.65
N ASP A 342 16.72 -17.94 -11.39
CA ASP A 342 16.79 -18.81 -10.22
C ASP A 342 16.95 -18.01 -8.91
N LEU A 343 17.70 -16.90 -8.92
CA LEU A 343 17.76 -15.94 -7.81
C LEU A 343 16.42 -15.24 -7.60
N PHE A 344 15.76 -14.80 -8.68
CA PHE A 344 14.43 -14.19 -8.61
C PHE A 344 13.39 -15.17 -8.07
N ILE A 345 13.41 -16.44 -8.49
CA ILE A 345 12.55 -17.50 -7.94
C ILE A 345 12.91 -17.82 -6.48
N ARG A 346 14.20 -17.83 -6.12
CA ARG A 346 14.69 -18.20 -4.79
C ARG A 346 14.53 -17.11 -3.73
N TYR A 347 14.58 -15.84 -4.11
CA TYR A 347 14.54 -14.70 -3.20
C TYR A 347 13.34 -13.78 -3.42
N ASN A 348 12.38 -14.18 -4.27
CA ASN A 348 11.15 -13.43 -4.44
C ASN A 348 10.41 -13.34 -3.10
N THR A 349 10.44 -12.16 -2.50
CA THR A 349 9.43 -11.73 -1.56
C THR A 349 8.06 -11.90 -2.24
N PRO A 350 7.11 -12.58 -1.61
CA PRO A 350 5.75 -12.61 -2.10
C PRO A 350 5.18 -11.18 -2.10
N VAL A 351 5.06 -10.59 -3.29
CA VAL A 351 4.33 -9.34 -3.48
C VAL A 351 2.91 -9.73 -3.86
N PRO A 352 1.88 -9.29 -3.11
CA PRO A 352 0.53 -9.77 -3.30
C PRO A 352 0.01 -9.47 -4.71
N SER A 353 -0.47 -10.50 -5.40
CA SER A 353 -1.16 -10.33 -6.67
C SER A 353 -2.63 -9.95 -6.42
N SER A 354 -2.95 -8.73 -6.81
CA SER A 354 -4.27 -8.33 -7.30
C SER A 354 -4.00 -7.22 -8.31
N ALA A 355 -4.70 -7.18 -9.44
CA ALA A 355 -4.36 -6.30 -10.58
C ALA A 355 -4.29 -4.79 -10.23
N ALA A 356 -4.77 -4.38 -9.05
CA ALA A 356 -4.60 -3.04 -8.49
C ALA A 356 -3.25 -2.87 -7.75
N VAL A 357 -2.79 -3.87 -7.00
CA VAL A 357 -1.46 -3.90 -6.35
C VAL A 357 -0.36 -4.16 -7.36
N GLU A 358 -0.60 -5.03 -8.33
CA GLU A 358 0.30 -5.28 -9.46
C GLU A 358 0.49 -4.03 -10.32
N ARG A 359 -0.55 -3.17 -10.45
CA ARG A 359 -0.41 -1.82 -11.03
C ARG A 359 0.10 -0.78 -10.05
N LEU A 360 -0.17 -0.85 -8.76
CA LEU A 360 0.42 0.08 -7.79
C LEU A 360 1.95 -0.11 -7.75
N PHE A 361 2.45 -1.32 -8.00
CA PHE A 361 3.87 -1.62 -8.12
C PHE A 361 4.41 -1.52 -9.57
N SER A 362 3.61 -1.85 -10.60
CA SER A 362 4.01 -1.67 -12.01
C SER A 362 3.95 -0.21 -12.48
N MET A 363 2.93 0.55 -12.07
CA MET A 363 2.79 2.00 -12.25
C MET A 363 3.32 2.80 -11.06
N GLY A 364 3.69 2.16 -9.95
CA GLY A 364 4.50 2.80 -8.91
C GLY A 364 5.79 3.36 -9.50
N SER A 365 6.34 2.67 -10.52
CA SER A 365 7.46 3.19 -11.32
C SER A 365 7.11 4.45 -12.14
N ASP A 366 5.83 4.67 -12.50
CA ASP A 366 5.35 5.83 -13.24
C ASP A 366 4.94 7.00 -12.32
N VAL A 367 4.41 6.73 -11.12
CA VAL A 367 4.24 7.73 -10.05
C VAL A 367 5.60 8.22 -9.54
N MET A 368 6.61 7.35 -9.58
CA MET A 368 7.97 7.60 -9.11
C MET A 368 8.97 7.88 -10.24
N ARG A 369 8.51 8.27 -11.44
CA ARG A 369 9.39 8.62 -12.57
C ARG A 369 9.85 10.08 -12.44
N PRO A 370 11.14 10.35 -12.14
CA PRO A 370 11.66 11.72 -12.21
C PRO A 370 11.65 12.23 -13.66
N LYS A 371 11.38 13.54 -13.83
CA LYS A 371 11.39 14.25 -15.12
C LYS A 371 12.67 13.96 -15.92
N ARG A 372 12.51 13.82 -17.24
CA ARG A 372 13.48 13.44 -18.29
C ARG A 372 14.72 14.35 -18.43
N SER A 373 14.93 15.33 -17.56
CA SER A 373 16.01 16.32 -17.65
C SER A 373 17.01 16.30 -16.49
N SER A 374 16.90 15.41 -15.50
CA SER A 374 18.00 15.24 -14.54
C SER A 374 17.92 13.96 -13.69
N LEU A 375 18.99 13.15 -13.80
CA LEU A 375 19.57 12.22 -12.80
C LEU A 375 19.17 10.74 -12.84
N THR A 376 20.21 9.90 -12.69
CA THR A 376 20.23 8.43 -12.72
C THR A 376 19.68 7.80 -11.43
N ALA A 377 19.28 6.52 -11.48
CA ALA A 377 18.61 5.80 -10.38
C ALA A 377 19.33 5.88 -9.01
N LYS A 378 20.67 5.88 -9.00
CA LYS A 378 21.50 6.02 -7.77
C LYS A 378 21.42 7.41 -7.14
N ASN A 379 21.09 8.43 -7.93
CA ASN A 379 20.91 9.80 -7.47
C ASN A 379 19.47 10.08 -7.06
N PHE A 380 18.47 9.34 -7.57
CA PHE A 380 17.06 9.50 -7.17
C PHE A 380 16.81 9.05 -5.73
N GLU A 381 17.32 7.89 -5.31
CA GLU A 381 17.18 7.44 -3.91
C GLU A 381 17.91 8.37 -2.94
N LYS A 382 19.09 8.85 -3.34
CA LYS A 382 19.82 9.89 -2.61
C LYS A 382 19.11 11.24 -2.65
N LEU A 383 18.44 11.63 -3.74
CA LEU A 383 17.75 12.92 -3.85
C LEU A 383 16.38 12.92 -3.18
N VAL A 384 15.67 11.81 -3.09
CA VAL A 384 14.48 11.71 -2.24
C VAL A 384 14.90 11.85 -0.77
N PHE A 385 16.07 11.30 -0.40
CA PHE A 385 16.69 11.48 0.91
C PHE A 385 17.28 12.90 1.13
N LEU A 386 17.87 13.54 0.11
CA LEU A 386 18.60 14.82 0.19
C LEU A 386 17.76 16.06 -0.14
N LYS A 387 16.79 16.00 -1.08
CA LYS A 387 15.81 17.09 -1.30
C LYS A 387 14.85 17.22 -0.11
N GLY A 388 14.67 16.13 0.64
CA GLY A 388 14.13 16.15 1.98
C GLY A 388 14.87 17.10 2.95
N ASN A 389 16.08 17.58 2.62
CA ASN A 389 16.95 18.40 3.48
C ASN A 389 17.56 19.68 2.84
N MET A 390 17.22 20.05 1.60
CA MET A 390 17.99 21.07 0.84
C MET A 390 17.76 22.57 1.17
N ASN A 391 16.92 22.95 2.13
CA ASN A 391 16.68 24.39 2.41
C ASN A 391 17.54 24.98 3.54
N LEU A 392 18.63 24.31 3.94
CA LEU A 392 19.53 24.78 4.99
C LEU A 392 20.61 25.80 4.54
N HIS A 393 20.53 26.37 3.34
CA HIS A 393 21.55 27.33 2.87
C HIS A 393 21.04 28.70 2.41
N LYS A 394 19.92 29.19 2.94
CA LYS A 394 19.58 30.62 2.78
C LYS A 394 19.25 31.28 4.10
N GLY A 395 20.31 31.54 4.88
CA GLY A 395 20.24 32.53 5.95
C GLY A 395 21.38 32.42 6.94
N ARG A 396 22.47 33.16 6.66
CA ARG A 396 23.38 33.88 7.59
C ARG A 396 24.85 33.71 7.22
N TRP A 397 25.38 34.75 6.58
CA TRP A 397 26.73 35.24 6.86
C TRP A 397 26.58 36.72 7.17
N GLU A 398 26.21 37.03 8.42
CA GLU A 398 26.62 38.27 9.07
C GLU A 398 27.51 37.83 10.22
N LEU A 399 28.79 38.17 10.12
CA LEU A 399 29.67 38.42 11.26
C LEU A 399 30.70 39.46 10.79
N GLU A 400 30.47 40.69 11.23
CA GLU A 400 31.51 41.65 11.58
C GLU A 400 32.52 40.95 12.52
N ASP A 401 33.82 41.05 12.27
CA ASP A 401 34.63 42.12 12.85
C ASP A 401 36.14 42.01 12.54
N SER A 402 36.74 43.19 12.45
CA SER A 402 38.10 43.62 12.78
C SER A 402 39.34 43.03 12.07
N ASP A 403 39.95 43.92 11.28
CA ASP A 403 41.32 44.43 11.40
C ASP A 403 42.54 43.48 11.31
N GLU A 404 43.36 43.70 10.29
CA GLU A 404 44.70 44.29 10.47
C GLU A 404 45.27 44.78 9.13
N GLU A 405 45.75 46.04 9.15
CA GLU A 405 46.46 46.77 8.10
C GLU A 405 47.90 46.24 7.91
N ASP A 406 48.33 46.04 6.66
CA ASP A 406 49.46 46.72 5.98
C ASP A 406 49.85 46.01 4.66
#